data_AF-A0AAQ5BIA0-F1
#
_entry.id   AF-A0AAQ5BIA0-F1
#
_cell.length_a   1.000
_cell.length_b   1.000
_cell.length_c   1.000
_cell.angle_alpha   90.00
_cell.angle_beta   90.00
_cell.angle_gamma   90.00
#
_symmetry.space_group_name_H-M   'P 1'
#
loop_
_entity.id
_entity.type
_entity.pdbx_description
1 polymer ?
#
loop_
_entity_poly.entity_id
_entity_poly.type
_entity_poly.pdbx_seq_one_letter_code
_entity_poly.pdbx_strand_id
1 'polypeptide(L)'
;MEDLFETFQDEMGFSNMEDDGPEEEERVAEPQANFNTPQALRFEELLANLLNEQHQIAKELFEQLKMKKPSAKQQKEVEKVKPQCKEVHQTLILDPAQRKRLQQQMQQHVQLLTQIHLLATCNPNLNPEASSTRICLKELGTFAQSSIALHHQYNPKFQTLFQPCNLMGAMQLIEDFSTHVSIDCSPHKTVKKTANEFPCLPKQVAWILATSKVFMYPELLPVCSLKAKNPQDKILFTKAEDNKYLLTCKTARQLTVRIKNLNMNRAPDNIIKFYKKTKQLPVLGKCCEEIQPHQWKPPIEREEHRLPFWLKVQPSSSKSVGGRRSLKVLREYQGLP
;
A
#
# COMPACT_ATOMS: atom_id res chain seq x y z
N MET A 1 -9.29 10.09 -13.54
CA MET A 1 -8.30 11.00 -14.15
C MET A 1 -9.00 11.93 -15.13
N GLU A 2 -9.96 11.44 -15.90
CA GLU A 2 -10.91 12.25 -16.68
C GLU A 2 -11.77 13.18 -15.80
N ASP A 3 -12.28 12.72 -14.66
CA ASP A 3 -12.98 13.62 -13.72
C ASP A 3 -12.10 14.75 -13.21
N LEU A 4 -10.80 14.48 -12.98
CA LEU A 4 -9.80 15.50 -12.62
C LEU A 4 -9.40 16.39 -13.81
N PHE A 5 -9.91 16.14 -15.01
CA PHE A 5 -9.76 17.04 -16.15
C PHE A 5 -11.08 17.78 -16.42
N GLU A 6 -12.23 17.15 -16.22
CA GLU A 6 -13.55 17.79 -16.32
C GLU A 6 -13.78 18.83 -15.22
N THR A 7 -13.52 18.50 -13.94
CA THR A 7 -13.65 19.50 -12.85
C THR A 7 -12.69 20.68 -13.02
N PHE A 8 -11.62 20.52 -13.82
CA PHE A 8 -10.65 21.58 -14.14
C PHE A 8 -11.01 22.39 -15.38
N GLN A 9 -11.91 21.91 -16.24
CA GLN A 9 -12.46 22.67 -17.35
C GLN A 9 -13.55 23.64 -16.84
N ASP A 10 -14.36 23.21 -15.86
CA ASP A 10 -15.43 24.03 -15.30
C ASP A 10 -14.94 25.22 -14.45
N GLU A 11 -13.75 25.14 -13.85
CA GLU A 11 -13.22 26.19 -12.96
C GLU A 11 -12.43 27.29 -13.70
N MET A 12 -12.14 27.12 -15.00
CA MET A 12 -11.48 28.14 -15.82
C MET A 12 -12.23 28.31 -17.13
N GLY A 13 -13.13 29.29 -17.19
CA GLY A 13 -13.94 29.62 -18.36
C GLY A 13 -13.13 29.76 -19.66
N PHE A 14 -12.95 28.65 -20.35
CA PHE A 14 -12.57 28.61 -21.76
C PHE A 14 -13.83 28.95 -22.55
N SER A 15 -14.01 30.24 -22.80
CA SER A 15 -15.00 30.68 -23.78
C SER A 15 -14.55 30.23 -25.17
N ASN A 16 -15.50 29.62 -25.87
CA ASN A 16 -15.44 29.18 -27.25
C ASN A 16 -14.90 30.29 -28.18
N MET A 17 -14.05 29.90 -29.12
CA MET A 17 -13.94 30.56 -30.41
C MET A 17 -14.09 29.48 -31.48
N GLU A 18 -15.06 29.73 -32.34
CA GLU A 18 -15.71 28.88 -33.32
C GLU A 18 -14.77 28.38 -34.42
N ASP A 19 -15.06 27.18 -34.95
CA ASP A 19 -15.03 26.94 -36.40
C ASP A 19 -16.05 25.84 -36.74
N ASP A 20 -16.70 26.01 -37.87
CA ASP A 20 -18.10 25.68 -38.17
C ASP A 20 -18.22 24.49 -39.15
N GLY A 21 -19.30 23.70 -39.06
CA GLY A 21 -19.75 22.80 -40.14
C GLY A 21 -19.91 21.29 -39.83
N PRO A 22 -20.81 20.57 -40.54
CA PRO A 22 -22.03 20.04 -39.92
C PRO A 22 -22.11 18.50 -39.77
N GLU A 23 -23.14 18.14 -39.01
CA GLU A 23 -23.71 16.83 -38.67
C GLU A 23 -23.64 15.74 -39.76
N GLU A 24 -23.26 14.52 -39.37
CA GLU A 24 -23.96 13.30 -39.80
C GLU A 24 -23.67 12.12 -38.85
N GLU A 25 -24.75 11.44 -38.47
CA GLU A 25 -24.91 10.04 -38.01
C GLU A 25 -23.87 9.42 -37.06
N GLU A 26 -24.25 8.73 -35.99
CA GLU A 26 -24.84 7.40 -36.09
C GLU A 26 -25.15 6.93 -34.66
N ARG A 27 -26.29 6.26 -34.47
CA ARG A 27 -26.63 5.62 -33.19
C ARG A 27 -25.61 4.52 -32.90
N VAL A 28 -24.76 4.69 -31.90
CA VAL A 28 -23.86 3.61 -31.43
C VAL A 28 -24.21 3.21 -30.00
N ALA A 29 -24.35 1.89 -29.84
CA ALA A 29 -24.84 1.15 -28.69
C ALA A 29 -24.16 1.48 -27.34
N GLU A 30 -24.88 1.20 -26.25
CA GLU A 30 -24.39 1.27 -24.87
C GLU A 30 -23.01 0.61 -24.73
N PRO A 31 -22.00 1.31 -24.16
CA PRO A 31 -20.67 0.75 -23.99
C PRO A 31 -20.69 -0.30 -22.88
N GLN A 32 -20.57 -1.56 -23.30
CA GLN A 32 -20.34 -2.70 -22.43
C GLN A 32 -19.10 -2.46 -21.56
N ALA A 33 -19.25 -2.62 -20.25
CA ALA A 33 -18.24 -2.28 -19.26
C ALA A 33 -16.92 -3.05 -19.46
N ASN A 34 -15.80 -2.33 -19.56
CA ASN A 34 -14.44 -2.87 -19.48
C ASN A 34 -13.63 -2.15 -18.39
N PHE A 35 -12.59 -2.83 -17.90
CA PHE A 35 -11.68 -2.45 -16.80
C PHE A 35 -11.14 -1.00 -16.83
N ASN A 36 -11.15 -0.30 -17.97
CA ASN A 36 -10.55 1.02 -18.11
C ASN A 36 -11.52 2.19 -17.84
N THR A 37 -12.82 1.95 -17.65
CA THR A 37 -13.81 2.97 -17.27
C THR A 37 -14.54 2.51 -16.00
N PRO A 38 -14.06 2.89 -14.80
CA PRO A 38 -14.85 2.67 -13.58
C PRO A 38 -16.11 3.50 -13.68
N GLN A 39 -17.30 2.89 -13.58
CA GLN A 39 -18.51 3.64 -13.27
C GLN A 39 -18.24 4.47 -12.00
N ALA A 40 -18.56 5.76 -12.04
CA ALA A 40 -18.51 6.60 -10.87
C ALA A 40 -19.49 6.06 -9.83
N LEU A 41 -19.02 5.18 -8.95
CA LEU A 41 -19.76 4.74 -7.77
C LEU A 41 -19.96 5.99 -6.90
N ARG A 42 -21.18 6.53 -6.87
CA ARG A 42 -21.56 7.61 -5.97
C ARG A 42 -21.64 7.07 -4.55
N PHE A 43 -20.48 7.02 -3.90
CA PHE A 43 -20.33 6.53 -2.53
C PHE A 43 -21.24 7.24 -1.54
N GLU A 44 -21.52 8.54 -1.72
CA GLU A 44 -22.49 9.28 -0.93
C GLU A 44 -23.87 8.60 -0.84
N GLU A 45 -24.39 8.13 -1.97
CA GLU A 45 -25.74 7.54 -2.04
C GLU A 45 -25.76 6.12 -1.45
N LEU A 46 -24.71 5.32 -1.73
CA LEU A 46 -24.54 3.99 -1.14
C LEU A 46 -24.36 4.05 0.37
N LEU A 47 -23.60 5.05 0.88
CA LEU A 47 -23.44 5.28 2.32
C LEU A 47 -24.73 5.77 2.97
N ALA A 48 -25.46 6.68 2.31
CA ALA A 48 -26.76 7.14 2.81
C ALA A 48 -27.76 5.99 2.90
N ASN A 49 -27.81 5.12 1.90
CA ASN A 49 -28.68 3.94 1.90
C ASN A 49 -28.27 2.95 2.99
N LEU A 50 -26.98 2.65 3.16
CA LEU A 50 -26.50 1.78 4.23
C LEU A 50 -26.83 2.34 5.62
N LEU A 51 -26.63 3.65 5.84
CA LEU A 51 -26.96 4.28 7.11
C LEU A 51 -28.47 4.29 7.39
N ASN A 52 -29.29 4.50 6.35
CA ASN A 52 -30.74 4.42 6.46
C ASN A 52 -31.23 2.99 6.76
N GLU A 53 -30.64 1.97 6.12
CA GLU A 53 -30.93 0.57 6.41
C GLU A 53 -30.55 0.20 7.85
N GLN A 54 -29.37 0.61 8.32
CA GLN A 54 -28.97 0.38 9.72
C GLN A 54 -29.90 1.08 10.71
N HIS A 55 -30.37 2.29 10.38
CA HIS A 55 -31.34 3.00 11.20
C HIS A 55 -32.71 2.31 11.23
N GLN A 56 -33.18 1.80 10.09
CA GLN A 56 -34.41 1.01 10.01
C GLN A 56 -34.34 -0.27 10.84
N ILE A 57 -33.24 -1.03 10.71
CA ILE A 57 -33.02 -2.27 11.48
C ILE A 57 -32.96 -1.98 12.98
N ALA A 58 -32.25 -0.93 13.39
CA ALA A 58 -32.18 -0.54 14.80
C ALA A 58 -33.55 -0.13 15.35
N LYS A 59 -34.35 0.59 14.56
CA LYS A 59 -35.71 1.00 14.93
C LYS A 59 -36.65 -0.20 15.06
N GLU A 60 -36.54 -1.18 14.16
CA GLU A 60 -37.33 -2.40 14.19
C GLU A 60 -36.95 -3.29 15.40
N LEU A 61 -35.66 -3.45 15.69
CA LEU A 61 -35.19 -4.17 16.88
C LEU A 61 -35.65 -3.49 18.18
N PHE A 62 -35.65 -2.16 18.21
CA PHE A 62 -36.11 -1.40 19.37
C PHE A 62 -37.62 -1.55 19.59
N GLU A 63 -38.43 -1.54 18.53
CA GLU A 63 -39.87 -1.80 18.61
C GLU A 63 -40.16 -3.26 19.00
N GLN A 64 -39.39 -4.24 18.50
CA GLN A 64 -39.50 -5.64 18.94
C GLN A 64 -39.16 -5.83 20.43
N LEU A 65 -38.21 -5.07 20.97
CA LEU A 65 -37.88 -5.05 22.40
C LEU A 65 -38.94 -4.32 23.24
N LYS A 66 -39.59 -3.30 22.68
CA LYS A 66 -40.69 -2.56 23.32
C LYS A 66 -41.97 -3.40 23.41
N MET A 67 -42.23 -4.23 22.40
CA MET A 67 -43.31 -5.23 22.38
C MET A 67 -43.01 -6.46 23.25
N LYS A 68 -41.75 -6.69 23.65
CA LYS A 68 -41.33 -7.74 24.58
C LYS A 68 -41.00 -7.18 25.96
N LYS A 69 -42.00 -6.64 26.67
CA LYS A 69 -41.98 -6.57 28.14
C LYS A 69 -42.62 -7.84 28.72
N PRO A 70 -42.05 -8.47 29.77
CA PRO A 70 -42.43 -9.81 30.18
C PRO A 70 -43.70 -9.81 31.03
N SER A 71 -44.70 -10.60 30.63
CA SER A 71 -45.69 -11.14 31.57
C SER A 71 -45.18 -12.49 32.07
N ALA A 72 -45.09 -12.62 33.39
CA ALA A 72 -44.52 -13.78 34.06
C ALA A 72 -45.38 -15.03 33.92
N LYS A 73 -44.78 -16.17 33.50
CA LYS A 73 -44.76 -17.48 34.21
C LYS A 73 -44.49 -18.67 33.26
N GLN A 74 -43.63 -19.57 33.78
CA GLN A 74 -43.58 -21.05 33.62
C GLN A 74 -42.97 -21.72 32.36
N GLN A 75 -41.79 -22.31 32.60
CA GLN A 75 -41.31 -23.69 32.38
C GLN A 75 -41.51 -24.48 31.05
N LYS A 76 -40.36 -25.06 30.62
CA LYS A 76 -40.11 -26.22 29.72
C LYS A 76 -40.51 -25.99 28.24
N GLU A 77 -39.78 -26.46 27.22
CA GLU A 77 -39.06 -27.72 27.03
C GLU A 77 -38.06 -27.56 25.86
N VAL A 78 -37.12 -28.50 25.74
CA VAL A 78 -36.07 -28.56 24.73
C VAL A 78 -36.67 -28.72 23.32
N GLU A 79 -36.43 -27.78 22.42
CA GLU A 79 -36.51 -28.04 20.99
C GLU A 79 -35.26 -27.55 20.26
N LYS A 80 -34.65 -28.51 19.56
CA LYS A 80 -33.38 -28.44 18.86
C LYS A 80 -33.56 -27.62 17.57
N VAL A 81 -33.52 -26.30 17.67
CA VAL A 81 -33.61 -25.43 16.50
C VAL A 81 -32.27 -25.42 15.77
N LYS A 82 -32.24 -26.02 14.57
CA LYS A 82 -31.16 -25.86 13.58
C LYS A 82 -30.78 -24.38 13.47
N PRO A 83 -29.49 -24.00 13.43
CA PRO A 83 -29.16 -22.62 13.15
C PRO A 83 -29.65 -22.29 11.74
N GLN A 84 -30.72 -21.49 11.69
CA GLN A 84 -31.26 -20.97 10.46
C GLN A 84 -30.14 -20.15 9.83
N CYS A 85 -29.66 -20.64 8.69
CA CYS A 85 -28.64 -20.00 7.88
C CYS A 85 -29.17 -18.62 7.50
N LYS A 86 -28.76 -17.59 8.25
CA LYS A 86 -29.01 -16.19 7.88
C LYS A 86 -28.36 -16.00 6.53
N GLU A 87 -29.10 -15.47 5.56
CA GLU A 87 -28.58 -15.13 4.24
C GLU A 87 -27.26 -14.38 4.42
N VAL A 88 -26.19 -15.05 4.01
CA VAL A 88 -24.85 -14.49 4.09
C VAL A 88 -24.84 -13.34 3.10
N HIS A 89 -24.85 -12.11 3.62
CA HIS A 89 -24.61 -10.89 2.86
C HIS A 89 -23.53 -11.17 1.81
N GLN A 90 -23.79 -10.78 0.55
CA GLN A 90 -22.93 -11.02 -0.62
C GLN A 90 -21.45 -10.99 -0.21
N THR A 91 -20.91 -12.18 0.06
CA THR A 91 -19.50 -12.29 0.40
C THR A 91 -18.78 -12.09 -0.91
N LEU A 92 -17.89 -11.11 -0.98
CA LEU A 92 -17.04 -10.92 -2.15
C LEU A 92 -16.25 -12.22 -2.38
N ILE A 93 -16.67 -13.02 -3.35
CA ILE A 93 -15.98 -14.26 -3.72
C ILE A 93 -14.87 -13.88 -4.69
N LEU A 94 -13.63 -13.98 -4.22
CA LEU A 94 -12.46 -13.77 -5.05
C LEU A 94 -12.15 -15.04 -5.84
N ASP A 95 -11.94 -14.87 -7.15
CA ASP A 95 -11.40 -15.95 -7.98
C ASP A 95 -9.95 -16.31 -7.57
N PRO A 96 -9.41 -17.46 -8.02
CA PRO A 96 -8.05 -17.87 -7.65
C PRO A 96 -6.95 -16.87 -8.03
N ALA A 97 -7.09 -16.15 -9.14
CA ALA A 97 -6.12 -15.16 -9.59
C ALA A 97 -6.20 -13.88 -8.73
N GLN A 98 -7.40 -13.42 -8.42
CA GLN A 98 -7.67 -12.31 -7.50
C GLN A 98 -7.15 -12.64 -6.09
N ARG A 99 -7.39 -13.86 -5.60
CA ARG A 99 -6.91 -14.34 -4.31
C ARG A 99 -5.38 -14.32 -4.23
N LYS A 100 -4.69 -14.81 -5.26
CA LYS A 100 -3.23 -14.75 -5.37
C LYS A 100 -2.71 -13.31 -5.39
N ARG A 101 -3.35 -12.44 -6.17
CA ARG A 101 -2.99 -11.01 -6.24
C ARG A 101 -3.17 -10.31 -4.89
N LEU A 102 -4.28 -10.54 -4.19
CA LEU A 102 -4.51 -9.98 -2.86
C LEU A 102 -3.48 -10.50 -1.86
N GLN A 103 -3.17 -11.80 -1.88
CA GLN A 103 -2.13 -12.37 -1.03
C GLN A 103 -0.77 -11.70 -1.27
N GLN A 104 -0.39 -11.50 -2.54
CA GLN A 104 0.85 -10.81 -2.90
C GLN A 104 0.85 -9.36 -2.39
N GLN A 105 -0.26 -8.63 -2.56
CA GLN A 105 -0.41 -7.27 -2.05
C GLN A 105 -0.31 -7.19 -0.53
N MET A 106 -0.92 -8.13 0.19
CA MET A 106 -0.82 -8.21 1.65
C MET A 106 0.63 -8.46 2.11
N GLN A 107 1.38 -9.34 1.42
CA GLN A 107 2.79 -9.57 1.74
C GLN A 107 3.64 -8.31 1.51
N GLN A 108 3.44 -7.62 0.38
CA GLN A 108 4.13 -6.36 0.08
C GLN A 108 3.75 -5.26 1.08
N HIS A 109 2.48 -5.17 1.46
CA HIS A 109 1.99 -4.20 2.43
C HIS A 109 2.63 -4.39 3.80
N VAL A 110 2.65 -5.62 4.32
CA VAL A 110 3.33 -5.95 5.58
C VAL A 110 4.81 -5.61 5.51
N GLN A 111 5.47 -5.92 4.39
CA GLN A 111 6.88 -5.55 4.20
C GLN A 111 7.08 -4.02 4.28
N LEU A 112 6.27 -3.25 3.54
CA LEU A 112 6.36 -1.78 3.51
C LEU A 112 6.06 -1.16 4.88
N LEU A 113 5.02 -1.62 5.59
CA LEU A 113 4.72 -1.16 6.96
C LEU A 113 5.90 -1.41 7.90
N THR A 114 6.53 -2.59 7.80
CA THR A 114 7.69 -2.95 8.63
C THR A 114 8.90 -2.07 8.30
N GLN A 115 9.16 -1.81 7.01
CA GLN A 115 10.24 -0.92 6.57
C GLN A 115 10.04 0.51 7.10
N ILE A 116 8.82 1.05 6.97
CA ILE A 116 8.50 2.39 7.46
C ILE A 116 8.67 2.43 8.98
N HIS A 117 8.19 1.43 9.71
CA HIS A 117 8.36 1.35 11.16
C HIS A 117 9.85 1.42 11.56
N LEU A 118 10.68 0.55 10.99
CA LEU A 118 12.12 0.51 11.31
C LEU A 118 12.82 1.84 11.02
N LEU A 119 12.50 2.47 9.88
CA LEU A 119 13.11 3.74 9.49
C LEU A 119 12.58 4.92 10.31
N ALA A 120 11.30 4.93 10.64
CA ALA A 120 10.65 5.99 11.40
C ALA A 120 11.08 5.95 12.87
N THR A 121 11.22 4.76 13.47
CA THR A 121 11.70 4.61 14.86
C THR A 121 13.11 5.19 15.05
N CYS A 122 13.96 5.18 14.01
CA CYS A 122 15.28 5.82 14.05
C CYS A 122 15.26 7.37 14.03
N ASN A 123 14.10 8.01 13.88
CA ASN A 123 13.96 9.47 13.87
C ASN A 123 12.79 9.90 14.77
N PRO A 124 13.06 10.57 15.91
CA PRO A 124 12.00 10.99 16.84
C PRO A 124 10.89 11.86 16.20
N ASN A 125 11.22 12.60 15.14
CA ASN A 125 10.24 13.42 14.42
C ASN A 125 9.25 12.61 13.58
N LEU A 126 9.47 11.30 13.44
CA LEU A 126 8.63 10.34 12.72
C LEU A 126 7.94 9.34 13.68
N ASN A 127 7.92 9.63 14.99
CA ASN A 127 7.24 8.81 15.99
C ASN A 127 5.74 8.56 15.66
N PRO A 128 4.97 9.52 15.12
CA PRO A 128 3.59 9.26 14.70
C PRO A 128 3.48 8.18 13.61
N GLU A 129 4.40 8.18 12.64
CA GLU A 129 4.48 7.20 11.56
C GLU A 129 4.92 5.82 12.10
N ALA A 130 5.90 5.79 13.01
CA ALA A 130 6.34 4.57 13.68
C ALA A 130 5.19 3.94 14.51
N SER A 131 4.42 4.77 15.21
CA SER A 131 3.28 4.34 16.02
C SER A 131 2.13 3.83 15.16
N SER A 132 1.76 4.59 14.11
CA SER A 132 0.71 4.21 13.17
C SER A 132 1.01 2.88 12.48
N THR A 133 2.24 2.71 11.98
CA THR A 133 2.64 1.45 11.32
C THR A 133 2.63 0.25 12.27
N ARG A 134 3.00 0.44 13.55
CA ARG A 134 2.88 -0.60 14.58
C ARG A 134 1.42 -0.99 14.84
N ILE A 135 0.52 -0.01 14.94
CA ILE A 135 -0.92 -0.24 15.14
C ILE A 135 -1.47 -1.03 13.96
N CYS A 136 -1.23 -0.59 12.71
CA CYS A 136 -1.71 -1.29 11.52
C CYS A 136 -1.25 -2.75 11.45
N LEU A 137 0.02 -3.04 11.79
CA LEU A 137 0.53 -4.41 11.81
C LEU A 137 -0.18 -5.27 12.87
N LYS A 138 -0.42 -4.72 14.07
CA LYS A 138 -1.13 -5.42 15.14
C LYS A 138 -2.60 -5.65 14.82
N GLU A 139 -3.29 -4.65 14.28
CA GLU A 139 -4.69 -4.77 13.85
C GLU A 139 -4.85 -5.83 12.77
N LEU A 140 -3.94 -5.87 11.79
CA LEU A 140 -3.93 -6.93 10.78
C LEU A 140 -3.77 -8.32 11.40
N GLY A 141 -2.91 -8.46 12.42
CA GLY A 141 -2.78 -9.67 13.23
C GLY A 141 -4.07 -10.06 13.95
N THR A 142 -4.74 -9.08 14.59
CA THR A 142 -6.03 -9.29 15.24
C THR A 142 -7.09 -9.75 14.24
N PHE A 143 -7.21 -9.09 13.08
CA PHE A 143 -8.15 -9.48 12.03
C PHE A 143 -7.91 -10.90 11.52
N ALA A 144 -6.64 -11.28 11.32
CA ALA A 144 -6.27 -12.63 10.96
C ALA A 144 -6.72 -13.65 12.01
N GLN A 145 -6.44 -13.40 13.29
CA GLN A 145 -6.81 -14.28 14.40
C GLN A 145 -8.32 -14.41 14.54
N SER A 146 -9.06 -13.30 14.51
CA SER A 146 -10.52 -13.29 14.57
C SER A 146 -11.14 -14.07 13.42
N SER A 147 -10.62 -13.89 12.19
CA SER A 147 -11.06 -14.61 11.01
C SER A 147 -10.83 -16.13 11.14
N ILE A 148 -9.65 -16.54 11.60
CA ILE A 148 -9.34 -17.95 11.82
C ILE A 148 -10.26 -18.55 12.90
N ALA A 149 -10.44 -17.87 14.04
CA ALA A 149 -11.28 -18.35 15.12
C ALA A 149 -12.74 -18.56 14.68
N LEU A 150 -13.28 -17.64 13.87
CA LEU A 150 -14.63 -17.74 13.31
C LEU A 150 -14.81 -18.96 12.40
N HIS A 151 -13.82 -19.26 11.55
CA HIS A 151 -13.91 -20.34 10.58
C HIS A 151 -13.38 -21.70 11.09
N HIS A 152 -12.65 -21.72 12.21
CA HIS A 152 -11.99 -22.92 12.73
C HIS A 152 -12.98 -24.09 12.97
N GLN A 153 -14.19 -23.78 13.43
CA GLN A 153 -15.22 -24.78 13.71
C GLN A 153 -15.76 -25.48 12.46
N TYR A 154 -15.71 -24.81 11.30
CA TYR A 154 -16.27 -25.32 10.04
C TYR A 154 -15.19 -25.86 9.09
N ASN A 155 -13.99 -25.28 9.17
CA ASN A 155 -12.86 -25.66 8.33
C ASN A 155 -11.54 -25.46 9.09
N PRO A 156 -10.98 -26.51 9.71
CA PRO A 156 -9.69 -26.44 10.42
C PRO A 156 -8.50 -26.07 9.52
N LYS A 157 -8.63 -26.25 8.20
CA LYS A 157 -7.61 -25.88 7.19
C LYS A 157 -7.83 -24.49 6.60
N PHE A 158 -8.76 -23.71 7.15
CA PHE A 158 -9.04 -22.36 6.68
C PHE A 158 -7.79 -21.48 6.81
N GLN A 159 -7.46 -20.78 5.72
CA GLN A 159 -6.39 -19.81 5.68
C GLN A 159 -6.95 -18.44 5.30
N THR A 160 -6.77 -17.48 6.20
CA THR A 160 -7.12 -16.08 5.95
C THR A 160 -6.05 -15.39 5.11
N LEU A 161 -6.48 -14.55 4.16
CA LEU A 161 -5.57 -13.74 3.34
C LEU A 161 -4.94 -12.59 4.14
N PHE A 162 -5.54 -12.24 5.28
CA PHE A 162 -5.03 -11.25 6.22
C PHE A 162 -3.85 -11.77 7.06
N GLN A 163 -3.49 -13.05 6.93
CA GLN A 163 -2.28 -13.62 7.54
C GLN A 163 -1.26 -13.99 6.46
N PRO A 164 -0.62 -12.99 5.81
CA PRO A 164 0.48 -13.28 4.90
C PRO A 164 1.65 -13.91 5.68
N CYS A 165 2.48 -14.69 4.98
CA CYS A 165 3.56 -15.47 5.59
C CYS A 165 4.59 -14.64 6.39
N ASN A 166 4.76 -13.36 6.04
CA ASN A 166 5.68 -12.46 6.74
C ASN A 166 5.06 -11.70 7.92
N LEU A 167 3.76 -11.82 8.21
CA LEU A 167 3.11 -11.02 9.26
C LEU A 167 3.63 -11.33 10.66
N MET A 168 3.68 -12.61 11.04
CA MET A 168 4.16 -13.00 12.37
C MET A 168 5.62 -12.61 12.59
N GLY A 169 6.46 -12.84 11.58
CA GLY A 169 7.85 -12.42 11.60
C GLY A 169 8.00 -10.91 11.69
N ALA A 170 7.16 -10.14 11.01
CA ALA A 170 7.15 -8.68 11.09
C ALA A 170 6.77 -8.18 12.49
N MET A 171 5.71 -8.71 13.09
CA MET A 171 5.28 -8.32 14.44
C MET A 171 6.33 -8.64 15.50
N GLN A 172 6.98 -9.81 15.42
CA GLN A 172 8.07 -10.16 16.31
C GLN A 172 9.26 -9.21 16.13
N LEU A 173 9.64 -8.97 14.88
CA LEU A 173 10.79 -8.15 14.53
C LEU A 173 10.65 -6.69 15.02
N ILE A 174 9.46 -6.08 14.92
CA ILE A 174 9.27 -4.71 15.42
C ILE A 174 9.31 -4.64 16.95
N GLU A 175 8.84 -5.69 17.64
CA GLU A 175 8.89 -5.75 19.11
C GLU A 175 10.34 -5.92 19.57
N ASP A 176 11.08 -6.86 18.97
CA ASP A 176 12.51 -7.09 19.23
C ASP A 176 13.35 -5.84 18.93
N PHE A 177 13.02 -5.10 17.87
CA PHE A 177 13.70 -3.86 17.53
C PHE A 177 13.49 -2.78 18.60
N SER A 178 12.27 -2.69 19.15
CA SER A 178 11.95 -1.70 20.19
C SER A 178 12.61 -1.99 21.54
N THR A 179 12.89 -3.26 21.85
CA THR A 179 13.49 -3.68 23.13
C THR A 179 15.01 -3.68 23.10
N HIS A 180 15.63 -3.99 21.96
CA HIS A 180 17.07 -4.25 21.86
C HIS A 180 17.90 -3.14 21.21
N VAL A 181 17.28 -2.08 20.69
CA VAL A 181 17.99 -1.03 19.97
C VAL A 181 18.03 0.28 20.76
N SER A 182 19.15 0.52 21.43
CA SER A 182 19.56 1.89 21.79
C SER A 182 19.99 2.59 20.52
N ILE A 183 19.09 3.38 19.91
CA ILE A 183 19.39 4.11 18.69
C ILE A 183 20.37 5.22 19.06
N ASP A 184 21.66 5.01 18.79
CA ASP A 184 22.66 6.07 18.84
C ASP A 184 22.41 7.01 17.65
N CYS A 185 21.43 7.91 17.82
CA CYS A 185 21.05 8.96 16.88
C CYS A 185 22.09 10.07 16.79
N SER A 186 23.37 9.83 17.16
CA SER A 186 24.35 10.89 17.17
C SER A 186 24.53 11.44 15.74
N PRO A 187 24.48 12.76 15.56
CA PRO A 187 24.69 13.37 14.26
C PRO A 187 26.15 13.14 13.89
N HIS A 188 26.43 12.17 13.02
CA HIS A 188 27.76 12.02 12.45
C HIS A 188 28.16 13.34 11.78
N LYS A 189 29.39 13.77 12.10
CA LYS A 189 29.98 15.07 11.74
C LYS A 189 29.65 15.46 10.30
N THR A 190 29.12 16.66 10.17
CA THR A 190 28.70 17.32 8.93
C THR A 190 29.87 17.47 7.96
N VAL A 191 30.05 16.51 7.05
CA VAL A 191 30.59 16.83 5.73
C VAL A 191 29.50 17.62 5.00
N LYS A 192 29.86 18.77 4.43
CA LYS A 192 28.98 19.76 3.80
C LYS A 192 27.90 19.10 2.94
N LYS A 193 26.69 18.91 3.49
CA LYS A 193 25.54 18.36 2.75
C LYS A 193 24.91 19.47 1.92
N THR A 194 24.92 19.30 0.60
CA THR A 194 24.00 20.01 -0.28
C THR A 194 22.57 19.68 0.13
N ALA A 195 21.66 20.66 0.12
CA ALA A 195 20.29 20.57 0.64
C ALA A 195 19.37 19.51 -0.04
N ASN A 196 19.89 18.73 -0.99
CA ASN A 196 19.15 17.79 -1.83
C ASN A 196 19.58 16.32 -1.66
N GLU A 197 20.50 15.99 -0.75
CA GLU A 197 20.90 14.59 -0.51
C GLU A 197 20.02 13.91 0.55
N PHE A 198 19.41 12.79 0.17
CA PHE A 198 18.65 11.94 1.07
C PHE A 198 19.58 11.27 2.10
N PRO A 199 19.12 11.07 3.36
CA PRO A 199 19.94 10.42 4.37
C PRO A 199 20.24 8.96 4.01
N CYS A 200 21.46 8.49 4.28
CA CYS A 200 21.81 7.08 4.15
C CYS A 200 21.01 6.21 5.14
N LEU A 201 20.80 4.94 4.82
CA LEU A 201 20.12 3.99 5.71
C LEU A 201 20.94 3.74 6.99
N PRO A 202 20.32 3.74 8.19
CA PRO A 202 21.00 3.32 9.41
C PRO A 202 21.57 1.92 9.27
N LYS A 203 22.82 1.71 9.72
CA LYS A 203 23.57 0.45 9.53
C LYS A 203 22.78 -0.79 9.98
N GLN A 204 22.21 -0.73 11.18
CA GLN A 204 21.44 -1.83 11.75
C GLN A 204 20.13 -2.09 10.99
N VAL A 205 19.43 -1.04 10.57
CA VAL A 205 18.22 -1.18 9.75
C VAL A 205 18.57 -1.80 8.40
N ALA A 206 19.64 -1.34 7.75
CA ALA A 206 20.13 -1.94 6.50
C ALA A 206 20.47 -3.43 6.68
N TRP A 207 21.07 -3.82 7.82
CA TRP A 207 21.31 -5.24 8.14
C TRP A 207 20.01 -6.04 8.17
N ILE A 208 19.07 -5.59 9.00
CA ILE A 208 17.79 -6.25 9.22
C ILE A 208 17.02 -6.40 7.90
N LEU A 209 16.99 -5.32 7.10
CA LEU A 209 16.38 -5.31 5.78
C LEU A 209 17.02 -6.33 4.82
N ALA A 210 18.34 -6.53 4.90
CA ALA A 210 19.06 -7.43 4.02
C ALA A 210 18.93 -8.92 4.41
N THR A 211 18.92 -9.21 5.71
CA THR A 211 19.05 -10.59 6.22
C THR A 211 17.74 -11.20 6.70
N SER A 212 16.70 -10.40 6.97
CA SER A 212 15.42 -10.93 7.42
C SER A 212 14.55 -11.43 6.25
N LYS A 213 13.93 -12.60 6.44
CA LYS A 213 12.95 -13.17 5.49
C LYS A 213 11.65 -12.35 5.42
N VAL A 214 11.41 -11.44 6.36
CA VAL A 214 10.25 -10.52 6.33
C VAL A 214 10.26 -9.66 5.04
N PHE A 215 11.46 -9.31 4.56
CA PHE A 215 11.66 -8.44 3.40
C PHE A 215 11.87 -9.23 2.10
N MET A 216 10.94 -10.10 1.73
CA MET A 216 11.14 -11.01 0.60
C MET A 216 11.17 -10.37 -0.80
N TYR A 217 10.77 -9.10 -0.94
CA TYR A 217 10.75 -8.33 -2.19
C TYR A 217 11.88 -7.27 -2.23
N PRO A 218 13.03 -7.58 -2.85
CA PRO A 218 14.17 -6.64 -2.94
C PRO A 218 13.85 -5.33 -3.64
N GLU A 219 12.93 -5.35 -4.60
CA GLU A 219 12.51 -4.18 -5.41
C GLU A 219 11.78 -3.13 -4.58
N LEU A 220 11.25 -3.54 -3.42
CA LEU A 220 10.61 -2.65 -2.46
C LEU A 220 11.57 -2.17 -1.37
N LEU A 221 12.85 -2.57 -1.39
CA LEU A 221 13.79 -2.09 -0.39
C LEU A 221 14.05 -0.59 -0.55
N PRO A 222 14.14 0.16 0.57
CA PRO A 222 14.43 1.58 0.51
C PRO A 222 15.83 1.83 -0.05
N VAL A 223 15.96 2.92 -0.79
CA VAL A 223 17.27 3.40 -1.29
C VAL A 223 17.92 4.38 -0.30
N CYS A 224 17.10 5.04 0.53
CA CYS A 224 17.53 6.03 1.51
C CYS A 224 16.63 5.98 2.75
N SER A 225 17.06 6.64 3.83
CA SER A 225 16.27 6.75 5.05
C SER A 225 15.15 7.79 4.93
N LEU A 226 14.18 7.73 5.84
CA LEU A 226 13.08 8.69 5.90
C LEU A 226 13.57 10.04 6.47
N LYS A 227 13.17 11.12 5.80
CA LYS A 227 13.39 12.49 6.28
C LYS A 227 12.06 13.04 6.78
N ALA A 228 12.03 13.52 8.03
CA ALA A 228 10.89 14.25 8.54
C ALA A 228 10.68 15.53 7.72
N LYS A 229 9.45 15.77 7.28
CA LYS A 229 9.11 16.94 6.49
C LYS A 229 9.18 18.18 7.38
N ASN A 230 10.05 19.12 7.05
CA ASN A 230 10.05 20.42 7.69
C ASN A 230 9.05 21.36 6.97
N PRO A 231 8.25 22.18 7.68
CA PRO A 231 7.40 23.19 7.04
C PRO A 231 8.15 24.13 6.08
N GLN A 232 9.45 24.35 6.30
CA GLN A 232 10.32 25.16 5.45
C GLN A 232 10.93 24.39 4.27
N ASP A 233 10.76 23.07 4.21
CA ASP A 233 11.27 22.28 3.09
C ASP A 233 10.53 22.66 1.80
N LYS A 234 11.31 22.99 0.76
CA LYS A 234 10.76 23.21 -0.57
C LYS A 234 10.04 21.96 -1.04
N ILE A 235 8.86 22.16 -1.60
CA ILE A 235 8.06 21.07 -2.16
C ILE A 235 8.71 20.65 -3.47
N LEU A 236 9.31 19.46 -3.44
CA LEU A 236 9.99 18.87 -4.59
C LEU A 236 9.13 17.75 -5.18
N PHE A 237 9.15 17.68 -6.51
CA PHE A 237 8.69 16.52 -7.26
C PHE A 237 9.90 15.64 -7.57
N THR A 238 9.85 14.41 -7.10
CA THR A 238 10.87 13.39 -7.39
C THR A 238 10.55 12.71 -8.71
N LYS A 239 11.57 12.20 -9.40
CA LYS A 239 11.37 11.41 -10.63
C LYS A 239 10.45 10.21 -10.41
N ALA A 240 10.40 9.66 -9.19
CA ALA A 240 9.50 8.58 -8.84
C ALA A 240 8.02 8.99 -8.88
N GLU A 241 7.70 10.23 -8.46
CA GLU A 241 6.34 10.80 -8.52
C GLU A 241 5.90 11.11 -9.96
N ASP A 242 6.86 11.36 -10.88
CA ASP A 242 6.54 11.61 -12.29
C ASP A 242 6.36 10.31 -13.10
N ASN A 243 7.03 9.22 -12.71
CA ASN A 243 7.09 7.98 -13.48
C ASN A 243 6.11 6.90 -12.98
N LYS A 244 5.63 7.01 -11.75
CA LYS A 244 4.67 6.09 -11.14
C LYS A 244 3.49 6.94 -10.71
N TYR A 245 2.25 6.46 -10.88
CA TYR A 245 1.02 7.14 -10.40
C TYR A 245 0.94 7.19 -8.86
N LEU A 246 2.05 7.50 -8.19
CA LEU A 246 2.10 7.70 -6.77
C LEU A 246 1.43 9.04 -6.49
N LEU A 247 0.17 8.97 -6.07
CA LEU A 247 -0.51 10.14 -5.52
C LEU A 247 0.18 10.47 -4.20
N THR A 248 0.87 11.61 -4.15
CA THR A 248 1.50 12.12 -2.94
C THR A 248 0.63 13.19 -2.29
N CYS A 249 0.96 13.56 -1.04
CA CYS A 249 0.31 14.64 -0.29
C CYS A 249 0.64 16.03 -0.88
N LYS A 250 0.40 16.21 -2.18
CA LYS A 250 0.59 17.44 -2.95
C LYS A 250 -0.77 18.06 -3.18
N THR A 251 -0.86 19.38 -3.05
CA THR A 251 -2.13 20.08 -3.26
C THR A 251 -2.50 20.07 -4.74
N ALA A 252 -3.80 20.23 -5.04
CA ALA A 252 -4.28 20.35 -6.42
C ALA A 252 -3.47 21.38 -7.21
N ARG A 253 -3.24 22.58 -6.64
CA ARG A 253 -2.41 23.63 -7.25
C ARG A 253 -0.98 23.17 -7.59
N GLN A 254 -0.33 22.41 -6.71
CA GLN A 254 1.03 21.90 -6.94
C GLN A 254 1.06 20.90 -8.10
N LEU A 255 0.07 20.02 -8.15
CA LEU A 255 -0.09 19.06 -9.24
C LEU A 255 -0.37 19.78 -10.57
N THR A 256 -1.24 20.80 -10.58
CA THR A 256 -1.53 21.60 -11.78
C THR A 256 -0.27 22.29 -12.32
N VAL A 257 0.51 22.93 -11.45
CA VAL A 257 1.77 23.58 -11.86
C VAL A 257 2.75 22.55 -12.41
N ARG A 258 2.85 21.37 -11.78
CA ARG A 258 3.73 20.29 -12.26
C ARG A 258 3.31 19.78 -13.63
N ILE A 259 2.01 19.53 -13.83
CA ILE A 259 1.45 19.09 -15.12
C ILE A 259 1.69 20.13 -16.20
N LYS A 260 1.46 21.43 -15.93
CA LYS A 260 1.77 22.52 -16.87
C LYS A 260 3.25 22.52 -17.28
N ASN A 261 4.17 22.37 -16.31
CA ASN A 261 5.60 22.29 -16.57
C ASN A 261 6.01 21.08 -17.42
N LEU A 262 5.42 19.91 -17.16
CA LEU A 262 5.67 18.68 -17.92
C LEU A 262 5.09 18.73 -19.34
N ASN A 263 4.07 19.57 -19.58
CA ASN A 263 3.45 19.76 -20.89
C ASN A 263 4.16 20.81 -21.75
N MET A 264 5.14 21.56 -21.22
CA MET A 264 5.87 22.56 -22.01
C MET A 264 6.63 21.91 -23.16
N ASN A 265 6.74 22.60 -24.31
CA ASN A 265 7.44 22.09 -25.50
C ASN A 265 8.89 21.67 -25.19
N ARG A 266 9.60 22.44 -24.36
CA ARG A 266 10.97 22.16 -23.91
C ARG A 266 11.12 20.95 -22.96
N ALA A 267 10.04 20.46 -22.36
CA ALA A 267 10.11 19.33 -21.46
C ALA A 267 10.38 18.04 -22.25
N PRO A 268 11.21 17.11 -21.75
CA PRO A 268 11.41 15.81 -22.40
C PRO A 268 10.10 15.02 -22.47
N ASP A 269 10.06 14.01 -23.33
CA ASP A 269 8.92 13.09 -23.41
C ASP A 269 8.65 12.43 -22.06
N ASN A 270 7.37 12.39 -21.68
CA ASN A 270 6.92 11.94 -20.37
C ASN A 270 5.48 11.39 -20.46
N ILE A 271 5.03 10.78 -19.37
CA ILE A 271 3.71 10.14 -19.28
C ILE A 271 2.55 11.10 -19.59
N ILE A 272 2.65 12.37 -19.19
CA ILE A 272 1.61 13.38 -19.42
C ILE A 272 1.52 13.71 -20.91
N LYS A 273 2.66 13.91 -21.58
CA LYS A 273 2.70 14.15 -23.03
C LYS A 273 2.22 12.93 -23.81
N PHE A 274 2.63 11.73 -23.39
CA PHE A 274 2.16 10.47 -23.98
C PHE A 274 0.63 10.36 -23.90
N TYR A 275 0.07 10.49 -22.69
CA TYR A 275 -1.38 10.45 -22.48
C TYR A 275 -2.12 11.53 -23.28
N LYS A 276 -1.60 12.76 -23.33
CA LYS A 276 -2.20 13.84 -24.12
C LYS A 276 -2.27 13.50 -25.61
N LYS A 277 -1.25 12.82 -26.15
CA LYS A 277 -1.16 12.43 -27.56
C LYS A 277 -2.01 11.20 -27.88
N THR A 278 -1.97 10.17 -27.03
CA THR A 278 -2.56 8.84 -27.34
C THR A 278 -3.90 8.60 -26.67
N LYS A 279 -4.26 9.39 -25.66
CA LYS A 279 -5.38 9.14 -24.73
C LYS A 279 -5.32 7.78 -24.06
N GLN A 280 -4.13 7.16 -24.03
CA GLN A 280 -3.90 5.87 -23.42
C GLN A 280 -3.00 6.03 -22.20
N LEU A 281 -3.40 5.43 -21.08
CA LEU A 281 -2.57 5.32 -19.91
C LEU A 281 -1.49 4.26 -20.18
N PRO A 282 -0.19 4.55 -19.93
CA PRO A 282 0.82 3.51 -20.04
C PRO A 282 0.52 2.37 -19.07
N VAL A 283 0.75 1.16 -19.57
CA VAL A 283 0.55 -0.07 -18.80
C VAL A 283 1.48 -0.04 -17.58
N LEU A 284 0.89 -0.17 -16.39
CA LEU A 284 1.66 -0.30 -15.16
C LEU A 284 2.31 -1.68 -15.13
N GLY A 285 3.64 -1.70 -15.28
CA GLY A 285 4.43 -2.90 -15.04
C GLY A 285 4.23 -3.42 -13.62
N LYS A 286 4.27 -4.75 -13.46
CA LYS A 286 4.30 -5.37 -12.14
C LYS A 286 5.57 -4.92 -11.42
N CYS A 287 5.42 -4.32 -10.23
CA CYS A 287 6.57 -3.85 -9.46
C CYS A 287 7.38 -5.00 -8.83
N CYS A 288 6.72 -6.13 -8.58
CA CYS A 288 7.34 -7.32 -8.00
C CYS A 288 6.77 -8.58 -8.63
N GLU A 289 7.63 -9.58 -8.80
CA GLU A 289 7.23 -10.92 -9.24
C GLU A 289 6.47 -11.69 -8.15
N GLU A 290 5.66 -12.67 -8.56
CA GLU A 290 4.99 -13.58 -7.64
C GLU A 290 6.02 -14.49 -6.96
N ILE A 291 6.00 -14.55 -5.62
CA ILE A 291 6.92 -15.40 -4.85
C ILE A 291 6.18 -16.63 -4.38
N GLN A 292 6.65 -17.79 -4.82
CA GLN A 292 6.15 -19.07 -4.32
C GLN A 292 6.67 -19.37 -2.91
N PRO A 293 5.96 -20.17 -2.08
CA PRO A 293 6.36 -20.44 -0.69
C PRO A 293 7.80 -20.98 -0.54
N HIS A 294 8.25 -21.84 -1.46
CA HIS A 294 9.61 -22.40 -1.45
C HIS A 294 10.70 -21.38 -1.87
N GLN A 295 10.31 -20.28 -2.52
CA GLN A 295 11.21 -19.20 -2.91
C GLN A 295 11.33 -18.14 -1.81
N TRP A 296 10.75 -18.36 -0.63
CA TRP A 296 10.77 -17.40 0.47
C TRP A 296 12.16 -17.34 1.13
N LYS A 297 12.96 -16.36 0.71
CA LYS A 297 14.32 -16.11 1.19
C LYS A 297 14.57 -14.61 1.41
N PRO A 298 15.53 -14.23 2.28
CA PRO A 298 15.92 -12.84 2.49
C PRO A 298 16.46 -12.18 1.22
N PRO A 299 16.49 -10.83 1.13
CA PRO A 299 17.07 -10.12 0.00
C PRO A 299 18.48 -10.55 -0.34
N ILE A 300 19.33 -10.76 0.65
CA ILE A 300 20.76 -11.07 0.42
C ILE A 300 20.99 -12.39 -0.33
N GLU A 301 20.00 -13.28 -0.35
CA GLU A 301 20.04 -14.58 -1.04
C GLU A 301 19.35 -14.53 -2.43
N ARG A 302 18.90 -13.36 -2.86
CA ARG A 302 18.22 -13.12 -4.15
C ARG A 302 19.21 -12.76 -5.26
N GLU A 303 18.70 -12.76 -6.48
CA GLU A 303 19.47 -12.47 -7.69
C GLU A 303 19.94 -11.01 -7.70
N GLU A 304 21.24 -10.80 -7.98
CA GLU A 304 21.90 -9.49 -7.83
C GLU A 304 21.25 -8.35 -8.65
N HIS A 305 20.70 -8.66 -9.82
CA HIS A 305 20.04 -7.66 -10.67
C HIS A 305 18.80 -7.03 -10.00
N ARG A 306 18.17 -7.74 -9.05
CA ARG A 306 16.97 -7.29 -8.31
C ARG A 306 17.31 -6.48 -7.07
N LEU A 307 18.55 -6.55 -6.59
CA LEU A 307 18.97 -5.89 -5.36
C LEU A 307 19.08 -4.37 -5.56
N PRO A 308 18.79 -3.55 -4.52
CA PRO A 308 19.14 -2.14 -4.55
C PRO A 308 20.66 -1.95 -4.60
N PHE A 309 21.13 -0.80 -5.09
CA PHE A 309 22.56 -0.50 -5.28
C PHE A 309 23.41 -0.78 -4.03
N TRP A 310 22.91 -0.45 -2.84
CA TRP A 310 23.64 -0.62 -1.58
C TRP A 310 23.80 -2.09 -1.14
N LEU A 311 23.11 -3.02 -1.82
CA LEU A 311 23.24 -4.47 -1.66
C LEU A 311 23.97 -5.16 -2.82
N LYS A 312 24.24 -4.45 -3.93
CA LYS A 312 24.98 -5.02 -5.06
C LYS A 312 26.46 -5.11 -4.74
N VAL A 313 27.11 -6.18 -5.18
CA VAL A 313 28.54 -6.37 -4.99
C VAL A 313 29.26 -5.59 -6.08
N GLN A 314 30.04 -4.58 -5.73
CA GLN A 314 30.95 -3.93 -6.68
C GLN A 314 31.91 -4.99 -7.22
N PRO A 315 32.17 -5.06 -8.55
CA PRO A 315 32.97 -6.11 -9.14
C PRO A 315 34.46 -5.95 -8.79
N SER A 316 34.87 -6.44 -7.62
CA SER A 316 36.26 -6.70 -7.28
C SER A 316 36.51 -8.21 -7.20
N SER A 317 37.02 -8.74 -8.31
CA SER A 317 37.89 -9.93 -8.42
C SER A 317 37.85 -10.98 -7.29
N SER A 318 36.75 -11.72 -7.13
CA SER A 318 36.82 -13.09 -6.54
C SER A 318 35.54 -13.89 -6.74
N LYS A 319 35.69 -15.12 -7.24
CA LYS A 319 34.61 -16.10 -7.44
C LYS A 319 34.29 -16.78 -6.09
N SER A 320 33.26 -16.34 -5.37
CA SER A 320 32.67 -17.11 -4.25
C SER A 320 31.13 -17.08 -4.24
N VAL A 321 30.49 -18.15 -3.77
CA VAL A 321 29.04 -18.37 -3.93
C VAL A 321 28.20 -17.25 -3.25
N GLY A 322 27.15 -16.80 -3.94
CA GLY A 322 26.45 -15.50 -3.81
C GLY A 322 25.84 -15.06 -2.47
N GLY A 323 26.00 -15.81 -1.38
CA GLY A 323 25.60 -15.37 -0.03
C GLY A 323 26.74 -14.73 0.77
N ARG A 324 27.99 -15.23 0.61
CA ARG A 324 29.13 -14.74 1.41
C ARG A 324 29.63 -13.36 0.95
N ARG A 325 29.47 -13.03 -0.34
CA ARG A 325 29.91 -11.75 -0.91
C ARG A 325 29.02 -10.59 -0.50
N SER A 326 27.70 -10.75 -0.54
CA SER A 326 26.77 -9.70 -0.13
C SER A 326 26.88 -9.41 1.38
N LEU A 327 27.20 -10.42 2.21
CA LEU A 327 27.52 -10.22 3.63
C LEU A 327 28.81 -9.42 3.81
N LYS A 328 29.80 -9.60 2.93
CA LYS A 328 31.04 -8.82 2.94
C LYS A 328 30.77 -7.35 2.60
N VAL A 329 29.98 -7.08 1.55
CA VAL A 329 29.56 -5.71 1.17
C VAL A 329 28.79 -5.05 2.30
N LEU A 330 27.91 -5.81 2.97
CA LEU A 330 27.14 -5.28 4.09
C LEU A 330 28.05 -4.97 5.30
N ARG A 331 29.07 -5.79 5.58
CA ARG A 331 30.10 -5.47 6.60
C ARG A 331 30.94 -4.26 6.22
N GLU A 332 31.38 -4.17 4.96
CA GLU A 332 32.12 -3.03 4.42
C GLU A 332 31.28 -1.74 4.49
N TYR A 333 30.02 -1.78 4.09
CA TYR A 333 29.04 -0.68 4.22
C TYR A 333 28.84 -0.26 5.68
N GLN A 334 28.95 -1.22 6.61
CA GLN A 334 28.81 -0.99 8.04
C GLN A 334 30.12 -0.62 8.74
N GLY A 335 31.26 -0.64 8.06
CA GLY A 335 32.58 -0.44 8.68
C GLY A 335 32.88 -1.45 9.80
N LEU A 336 32.32 -2.67 9.70
CA LEU A 336 32.63 -3.78 10.59
C LEU A 336 33.84 -4.54 10.02
N PRO A 337 34.82 -4.95 10.86
CA PRO A 337 36.02 -5.65 10.41
C PRO A 337 35.75 -7.01 9.74
#